data_AF-A0A820T9M3-F1
#
_entry.id   AF-A0A820T9M3-F1
#
_cell.length_a   1.000
_cell.length_b   1.000
_cell.length_c   1.000
_cell.angle_alpha   90.00
_cell.angle_beta   90.00
_cell.angle_gamma   90.00
#
_symmetry.space_group_name_H-M   'P 1'
#
loop_
_entity.id
_entity.type
_entity.pdbx_description
1 polymer ?
#
loop_
_entity_poly.entity_id
_entity_poly.type
_entity_poly.pdbx_seq_one_letter_code
_entity_poly.pdbx_strand_id
1 'polypeptide(L)'
;RQAGAIILGKASLSEWSNFRSTNKSREGWSARGGPVNSTYVANGNPSGSSSGTAVAVSAGLCAGGLGTETAGSIVSPSSVANIVGLKPTVGLTSRSGVIPISRYHDSIGPMGRTVEDVALMLEIMQGKDARDEATQQVNAIRHRNYSQFLRDVEGLRGLRLGIVRQGINVTKELEGVINKTTELMRSYGAIIISSVNISSFNSDQAFDDLWSLLMINFPEDIANYLIGLSNTTIRSLTDLIEFNIKHADEEFHPLFAPNQDLFELSNNVSNISYANQSSLLNRTRTLGGQLGIDLALTTHNLDALITPRVDSPLTIMASAAGYPLIIVPLGYHQSDGEPYGLTIAGTAWSEAMLIRVAHGFEQASRVRDQRRPQYAERD
;
A
#
# COMPACT_ATOMS: atom_id res chain seq x y z
N ARG A 1 5.82 11.22 17.75
CA ARG A 1 6.71 11.97 18.66
C ARG A 1 6.16 12.06 20.09
N GLN A 2 4.93 12.56 20.32
CA GLN A 2 4.35 12.63 21.68
C GLN A 2 4.32 11.28 22.41
N ALA A 3 4.11 10.18 21.68
CA ALA A 3 4.20 8.81 22.21
C ALA A 3 5.63 8.32 22.53
N GLY A 4 6.66 9.18 22.51
CA GLY A 4 8.04 8.84 22.86
C GLY A 4 8.90 8.26 21.71
N ALA A 5 8.34 8.03 20.53
CA ALA A 5 9.09 7.50 19.38
C ALA A 5 10.21 8.46 18.91
N ILE A 6 11.42 7.91 18.71
CA ILE A 6 12.59 8.60 18.15
C ILE A 6 12.55 8.49 16.63
N ILE A 7 12.65 9.62 15.93
CA ILE A 7 12.71 9.64 14.46
C ILE A 7 14.18 9.57 14.03
N LEU A 8 14.62 8.39 13.61
CA LEU A 8 16.01 8.17 13.16
C LEU A 8 16.35 8.95 11.89
N GLY A 9 15.39 9.11 10.98
CA GLY A 9 15.61 9.80 9.71
C GLY A 9 14.44 9.72 8.75
N LYS A 10 14.74 9.93 7.47
CA LYS A 10 13.80 9.86 6.34
C LYS A 10 14.31 8.76 5.40
N ALA A 11 13.42 7.89 4.96
CA ALA A 11 13.76 6.87 3.98
C ALA A 11 13.65 7.42 2.54
N SER A 12 14.42 6.85 1.62
CA SER A 12 14.24 7.10 0.17
C SER A 12 12.94 6.47 -0.34
N LEU A 13 12.49 6.87 -1.52
CA LEU A 13 11.24 6.45 -2.15
C LEU A 13 11.40 6.43 -3.68
N SER A 14 10.46 5.78 -4.39
CA SER A 14 10.24 6.13 -5.80
C SER A 14 9.84 7.60 -5.86
N GLU A 15 10.56 8.40 -6.64
CA GLU A 15 10.38 9.84 -6.65
C GLU A 15 8.93 10.25 -6.93
N TRP A 16 8.46 11.26 -6.21
CA TRP A 16 7.08 11.74 -6.26
C TRP A 16 6.05 10.61 -6.12
N SER A 17 6.30 9.68 -5.20
CA SER A 17 5.45 8.52 -4.95
C SER A 17 5.18 7.67 -6.20
N ASN A 18 6.16 7.61 -7.11
CA ASN A 18 6.07 6.97 -8.43
C ASN A 18 5.10 7.66 -9.41
N PHE A 19 4.67 8.89 -9.16
CA PHE A 19 3.74 9.63 -10.01
C PHE A 19 4.45 10.67 -10.89
N ARG A 20 5.70 10.42 -11.31
CA ARG A 20 6.49 11.34 -12.14
C ARG A 20 6.49 10.99 -13.62
N SER A 21 6.57 9.70 -13.95
CA SER A 21 6.54 9.23 -15.33
C SER A 21 5.73 7.94 -15.51
N THR A 22 5.19 7.73 -16.71
CA THR A 22 4.38 6.56 -17.08
C THR A 22 5.21 5.31 -17.32
N ASN A 23 6.46 5.48 -17.72
CA ASN A 23 7.34 4.40 -18.16
C ASN A 23 8.79 4.66 -17.74
N LYS A 24 9.56 3.57 -17.58
CA LYS A 24 11.02 3.57 -17.33
C LYS A 24 11.48 4.22 -16.03
N SER A 25 10.57 4.56 -15.11
CA SER A 25 10.93 4.89 -13.73
C SER A 25 11.21 3.60 -12.97
N ARG A 26 12.43 3.48 -12.46
CA ARG A 26 12.83 2.38 -11.58
C ARG A 26 12.23 2.64 -10.20
N GLU A 27 11.45 1.69 -9.70
CA GLU A 27 10.95 1.78 -8.34
C GLU A 27 12.10 1.88 -7.31
N GLY A 28 11.89 2.73 -6.29
CA GLY A 28 12.89 3.03 -5.28
C GLY A 28 14.03 3.95 -5.73
N TRP A 29 13.95 4.58 -6.91
CA TRP A 29 14.90 5.62 -7.31
C TRP A 29 14.33 7.03 -7.08
N SER A 30 15.19 7.95 -6.65
CA SER A 30 14.99 9.41 -6.72
C SER A 30 16.32 10.09 -7.01
N ALA A 31 16.31 11.28 -7.61
CA ALA A 31 17.53 12.04 -7.92
C ALA A 31 18.35 12.30 -6.65
N ARG A 32 17.66 12.68 -5.56
CA ARG A 32 18.30 12.95 -4.27
C ARG A 32 18.77 11.70 -3.52
N GLY A 33 18.01 10.62 -3.57
CA GLY A 33 18.24 9.41 -2.76
C GLY A 33 19.05 8.33 -3.48
N GLY A 34 19.17 8.41 -4.80
CA GLY A 34 19.70 7.33 -5.62
C GLY A 34 18.80 6.08 -5.61
N PRO A 35 19.27 4.96 -6.21
CA PRO A 35 18.52 3.71 -6.24
C PRO A 35 18.53 3.01 -4.88
N VAL A 36 17.35 2.61 -4.41
CA VAL A 36 17.15 1.61 -3.36
C VAL A 36 17.16 0.21 -3.98
N ASN A 37 17.79 -0.77 -3.33
CA ASN A 37 17.82 -2.17 -3.77
C ASN A 37 17.07 -3.08 -2.80
N SER A 38 16.52 -4.19 -3.32
CA SER A 38 15.94 -5.26 -2.51
C SER A 38 16.93 -5.82 -1.48
N THR A 39 16.42 -6.25 -0.33
CA THR A 39 17.20 -6.90 0.75
C THR A 39 17.37 -8.40 0.55
N TYR A 40 16.72 -9.00 -0.45
CA TYR A 40 16.73 -10.46 -0.69
C TYR A 40 17.31 -10.86 -2.04
N VAL A 41 17.27 -9.96 -3.02
CA VAL A 41 17.79 -10.20 -4.37
C VAL A 41 18.80 -9.10 -4.69
N ALA A 42 20.03 -9.49 -5.04
CA ALA A 42 21.08 -8.55 -5.41
C ALA A 42 20.65 -7.71 -6.62
N ASN A 43 20.71 -6.38 -6.49
CA ASN A 43 20.18 -5.42 -7.47
C ASN A 43 18.69 -5.60 -7.81
N GLY A 44 17.95 -6.36 -6.99
CA GLY A 44 16.54 -6.63 -7.17
C GLY A 44 15.67 -5.39 -6.94
N ASN A 45 14.46 -5.42 -7.49
CA ASN A 45 13.50 -4.34 -7.35
C ASN A 45 12.96 -4.27 -5.91
N PRO A 46 13.09 -3.15 -5.17
CA PRO A 46 12.50 -3.01 -3.84
C PRO A 46 10.97 -2.76 -3.88
N SER A 47 10.36 -2.73 -5.07
CA SER A 47 9.05 -2.15 -5.37
C SER A 47 8.92 -0.73 -4.81
N GLY A 48 7.72 -0.16 -4.77
CA GLY A 48 7.54 1.22 -4.34
C GLY A 48 6.09 1.64 -4.22
N SER A 49 5.84 2.89 -3.84
CA SER A 49 6.84 3.95 -3.67
C SER A 49 7.55 3.99 -2.31
N SER A 50 7.03 3.35 -1.25
CA SER A 50 7.64 3.33 0.10
C SER A 50 8.88 2.41 0.22
N SER A 51 9.71 2.37 -0.82
CA SER A 51 10.82 1.43 -1.03
C SER A 51 11.85 1.47 0.09
N GLY A 52 12.35 2.68 0.41
CA GLY A 52 13.37 2.84 1.44
C GLY A 52 12.87 2.47 2.84
N THR A 53 11.58 2.73 3.13
CA THR A 53 10.99 2.32 4.41
C THR A 53 10.98 0.80 4.51
N ALA A 54 10.52 0.11 3.46
CA ALA A 54 10.47 -1.35 3.45
C ALA A 54 11.85 -1.97 3.64
N VAL A 55 12.83 -1.48 2.86
CA VAL A 55 14.22 -1.95 2.94
C VAL A 55 14.84 -1.67 4.30
N ALA A 56 14.63 -0.48 4.88
CA ALA A 56 15.17 -0.13 6.20
C ALA A 56 14.60 -1.02 7.32
N VAL A 57 13.29 -1.28 7.31
CA VAL A 57 12.63 -2.16 8.29
C VAL A 57 13.11 -3.61 8.11
N SER A 58 13.21 -4.08 6.86
CA SER A 58 13.62 -5.44 6.56
C SER A 58 15.06 -5.74 6.96
N ALA A 59 15.97 -4.82 6.65
CA ALA A 59 17.39 -4.88 7.00
C ALA A 59 17.69 -4.57 8.49
N GLY A 60 16.67 -4.26 9.29
CA GLY A 60 16.85 -3.98 10.72
C GLY A 60 17.52 -2.63 11.02
N LEU A 61 17.47 -1.67 10.09
CA LEU A 61 18.00 -0.32 10.30
C LEU A 61 17.11 0.54 11.22
N CYS A 62 15.86 0.13 11.41
CA CYS A 62 14.92 0.74 12.34
C CYS A 62 13.96 -0.31 12.94
N ALA A 63 13.27 0.07 14.03
CA ALA A 63 12.27 -0.78 14.66
C ALA A 63 11.03 -0.99 13.75
N GLY A 64 10.56 0.10 13.14
CA GLY A 64 9.47 0.15 12.18
C GLY A 64 9.55 1.47 11.40
N GLY A 65 8.65 1.66 10.44
CA GLY A 65 8.63 2.86 9.61
C GLY A 65 7.23 3.19 9.08
N LEU A 66 7.12 4.35 8.45
CA LEU A 66 5.89 4.83 7.85
C LEU A 66 6.01 4.79 6.32
N GLY A 67 4.97 4.32 5.66
CA GLY A 67 4.80 4.44 4.23
C GLY A 67 3.54 5.23 3.88
N THR A 68 3.41 5.57 2.61
CA THR A 68 2.24 6.24 2.05
C THR A 68 1.71 5.41 0.90
N GLU A 69 0.40 5.24 0.81
CA GLU A 69 -0.20 4.48 -0.27
C GLU A 69 -1.40 5.19 -0.88
N THR A 70 -1.28 5.40 -2.20
CA THR A 70 -2.38 5.73 -3.12
C THR A 70 -2.96 4.45 -3.72
N ALA A 71 -2.08 3.58 -4.25
CA ALA A 71 -2.37 2.22 -4.66
C ALA A 71 -1.09 1.35 -4.61
N GLY A 72 -1.04 0.34 -3.75
CA GLY A 72 0.06 -0.60 -3.60
C GLY A 72 1.34 -0.09 -2.91
N SER A 73 1.52 1.23 -2.73
CA SER A 73 2.78 1.83 -2.31
C SER A 73 3.26 1.56 -0.87
N ILE A 74 2.48 0.89 -0.02
CA ILE A 74 2.87 0.31 1.27
C ILE A 74 2.93 -1.21 1.13
N VAL A 75 1.89 -1.85 0.60
CA VAL A 75 1.80 -3.32 0.58
C VAL A 75 2.78 -3.94 -0.41
N SER A 76 3.00 -3.35 -1.58
CA SER A 76 3.91 -3.87 -2.61
C SER A 76 5.36 -3.89 -2.15
N PRO A 77 5.96 -2.78 -1.67
CA PRO A 77 7.31 -2.82 -1.14
C PRO A 77 7.42 -3.67 0.14
N SER A 78 6.36 -3.77 0.95
CA SER A 78 6.36 -4.69 2.11
C SER A 78 6.43 -6.16 1.70
N SER A 79 5.72 -6.54 0.63
CA SER A 79 5.72 -7.89 0.05
C SER A 79 7.13 -8.33 -0.31
N VAL A 80 7.81 -7.56 -1.17
CA VAL A 80 9.15 -7.93 -1.69
C VAL A 80 10.26 -7.72 -0.66
N ALA A 81 10.00 -6.94 0.40
CA ALA A 81 10.91 -6.79 1.53
C ALA A 81 10.64 -7.80 2.66
N ASN A 82 9.69 -8.73 2.51
CA ASN A 82 9.36 -9.74 3.53
C ASN A 82 8.97 -9.14 4.89
N ILE A 83 8.21 -8.06 4.90
CA ILE A 83 7.74 -7.38 6.13
C ILE A 83 6.23 -7.22 6.10
N VAL A 84 5.65 -6.77 7.21
CA VAL A 84 4.23 -6.44 7.32
C VAL A 84 4.02 -4.98 6.95
N GLY A 85 3.02 -4.72 6.11
CA GLY A 85 2.59 -3.37 5.75
C GLY A 85 1.08 -3.26 5.82
N LEU A 86 0.57 -2.20 6.44
CA LEU A 86 -0.86 -1.94 6.52
C LEU A 86 -1.18 -0.59 5.87
N LYS A 87 -2.01 -0.60 4.82
CA LYS A 87 -2.70 0.59 4.33
C LYS A 87 -4.02 0.72 5.08
N PRO A 88 -4.23 1.75 5.91
CA PRO A 88 -5.49 1.89 6.60
C PRO A 88 -6.58 2.44 5.69
N THR A 89 -7.83 2.38 6.17
CA THR A 89 -8.97 3.10 5.58
C THR A 89 -8.61 4.57 5.43
N VAL A 90 -8.95 5.17 4.28
CA VAL A 90 -8.72 6.59 4.05
C VAL A 90 -9.48 7.38 5.13
N GLY A 91 -8.74 8.15 5.93
CA GLY A 91 -9.28 8.91 7.05
C GLY A 91 -9.03 8.31 8.44
N LEU A 92 -8.46 7.10 8.56
CA LEU A 92 -8.04 6.58 9.86
C LEU A 92 -6.83 7.34 10.42
N THR A 93 -5.85 7.61 9.57
CA THR A 93 -4.63 8.35 9.87
C THR A 93 -4.61 9.65 9.06
N SER A 94 -4.11 10.73 9.67
CA SER A 94 -4.05 12.03 8.99
C SER A 94 -3.00 12.05 7.89
N ARG A 95 -3.35 12.68 6.76
CA ARG A 95 -2.44 13.02 5.65
C ARG A 95 -1.81 14.40 5.77
N SER A 96 -2.08 15.15 6.84
CA SER A 96 -1.56 16.51 6.98
C SER A 96 -0.02 16.53 7.05
N GLY A 97 0.60 17.37 6.21
CA GLY A 97 2.06 17.52 6.14
C GLY A 97 2.76 16.43 5.32
N VAL A 98 2.03 15.66 4.52
CA VAL A 98 2.55 14.68 3.57
C VAL A 98 2.36 15.22 2.15
N ILE A 99 3.36 15.05 1.27
CA ILE A 99 3.25 15.38 -0.15
C ILE A 99 2.18 14.46 -0.78
N PRO A 100 1.08 14.98 -1.34
CA PRO A 100 -0.04 14.17 -1.81
C PRO A 100 0.14 13.69 -3.25
N ILE A 101 -0.60 12.63 -3.61
CA ILE A 101 -1.00 12.30 -4.99
C ILE A 101 -2.50 12.56 -5.17
N SER A 102 -3.33 12.02 -4.28
CA SER A 102 -4.77 12.22 -4.32
C SER A 102 -5.34 12.25 -2.92
N ARG A 103 -5.91 13.40 -2.55
CA ARG A 103 -6.62 13.61 -1.27
C ARG A 103 -7.76 12.61 -1.04
N TYR A 104 -8.25 11.91 -2.06
CA TYR A 104 -9.31 10.91 -1.91
C TYR A 104 -8.79 9.49 -1.69
N HIS A 105 -7.54 9.18 -2.05
CA HIS A 105 -7.04 7.80 -2.04
C HIS A 105 -5.83 7.61 -1.12
N ASP A 106 -5.09 8.68 -0.85
CA ASP A 106 -3.89 8.63 -0.04
C ASP A 106 -4.18 8.26 1.41
N SER A 107 -3.36 7.36 1.92
CA SER A 107 -3.37 6.88 3.29
C SER A 107 -1.94 6.69 3.81
N ILE A 108 -1.70 7.01 5.10
CA ILE A 108 -0.39 6.84 5.74
C ILE A 108 -0.48 5.62 6.64
N GLY A 109 0.40 4.65 6.42
CA GLY A 109 0.32 3.38 7.11
C GLY A 109 1.64 2.92 7.72
N PRO A 110 1.57 2.08 8.77
CA PRO A 110 2.75 1.50 9.40
C PRO A 110 3.32 0.32 8.60
N MET A 111 4.64 0.18 8.68
CA MET A 111 5.42 -0.92 8.13
C MET A 111 6.34 -1.45 9.23
N GLY A 112 6.26 -2.74 9.53
CA GLY A 112 6.93 -3.38 10.66
C GLY A 112 7.36 -4.81 10.32
N ARG A 113 8.24 -5.42 11.12
CA ARG A 113 8.67 -6.80 10.84
C ARG A 113 7.62 -7.82 11.28
N THR A 114 6.74 -7.42 12.19
CA THR A 114 5.65 -8.25 12.71
C THR A 114 4.31 -7.53 12.61
N VAL A 115 3.20 -8.29 12.69
CA VAL A 115 1.85 -7.72 12.80
C VAL A 115 1.69 -6.96 14.11
N GLU A 116 2.37 -7.38 15.18
CA GLU A 116 2.43 -6.67 16.46
C GLU A 116 3.01 -5.26 16.30
N ASP A 117 4.18 -5.12 15.64
CA ASP A 117 4.81 -3.81 15.39
C ASP A 117 3.82 -2.88 14.66
N VAL A 118 3.18 -3.39 13.61
CA VAL A 118 2.23 -2.65 12.78
C VAL A 118 0.99 -2.23 13.56
N ALA A 119 0.44 -3.11 14.40
CA ALA A 119 -0.72 -2.82 15.24
C ALA A 119 -0.41 -1.71 16.27
N LEU A 120 0.72 -1.81 16.98
CA LEU A 120 1.15 -0.82 17.97
C LEU A 120 1.41 0.56 17.33
N MET A 121 2.02 0.57 16.14
CA MET A 121 2.21 1.82 15.40
C MET A 121 0.89 2.42 14.94
N LEU A 122 -0.04 1.61 14.43
CA LEU A 122 -1.36 2.09 14.00
C LEU A 122 -2.11 2.75 15.15
N GLU A 123 -2.10 2.16 16.36
CA GLU A 123 -2.72 2.73 17.57
C GLU A 123 -2.32 4.17 17.84
N ILE A 124 -1.03 4.46 17.67
CA ILE A 124 -0.43 5.77 17.93
C ILE A 124 -0.75 6.76 16.80
N MET A 125 -0.82 6.28 15.56
CA MET A 125 -0.99 7.10 14.36
C MET A 125 -2.42 7.55 14.12
N GLN A 126 -3.40 6.71 14.49
CA GLN A 126 -4.80 6.96 14.18
C GLN A 126 -5.37 8.16 14.94
N GLY A 127 -6.35 8.83 14.34
CA GLY A 127 -7.13 9.83 15.03
C GLY A 127 -7.46 11.05 14.18
N LYS A 128 -8.30 11.89 14.77
CA LYS A 128 -8.81 13.11 14.15
C LYS A 128 -7.71 14.16 14.06
N ASP A 129 -7.55 14.78 12.90
CA ASP A 129 -6.77 16.00 12.69
C ASP A 129 -7.69 17.07 12.06
N ALA A 130 -7.70 18.28 12.63
CA ALA A 130 -8.48 19.39 12.10
C ALA A 130 -8.01 19.86 10.71
N ARG A 131 -6.77 19.53 10.33
CA ARG A 131 -6.16 19.89 9.04
C ARG A 131 -6.43 18.87 7.93
N ASP A 132 -7.15 17.80 8.24
CA ASP A 132 -7.49 16.75 7.26
C ASP A 132 -8.96 16.33 7.41
N GLU A 133 -9.75 16.74 6.43
CA GLU A 133 -11.20 16.50 6.40
C GLU A 133 -11.56 15.01 6.41
N ALA A 134 -10.73 14.14 5.83
CA ALA A 134 -10.98 12.70 5.80
C ALA A 134 -11.04 12.09 7.21
N THR A 135 -10.41 12.72 8.20
CA THR A 135 -10.33 12.21 9.58
C THR A 135 -11.48 12.66 10.49
N GLN A 136 -12.41 13.49 10.02
CA GLN A 136 -13.39 14.13 10.92
C GLN A 136 -14.29 13.14 11.65
N GLN A 137 -14.61 12.01 11.02
CA GLN A 137 -15.52 11.00 11.56
C GLN A 137 -14.80 9.88 12.33
N VAL A 138 -13.45 9.85 12.29
CA VAL A 138 -12.67 8.70 12.75
C VAL A 138 -12.89 8.36 14.23
N ASN A 139 -13.09 9.36 15.10
CA ASN A 139 -13.29 9.13 16.53
C ASN A 139 -14.60 8.40 16.87
N ALA A 140 -15.60 8.46 15.99
CA ALA A 140 -16.87 7.75 16.17
C ALA A 140 -16.79 6.27 15.73
N ILE A 141 -15.77 5.91 14.96
CA ILE A 141 -15.70 4.63 14.25
C ILE A 141 -14.51 3.77 14.72
N ARG A 142 -13.37 4.41 15.00
CA ARG A 142 -12.10 3.71 15.26
C ARG A 142 -12.10 2.93 16.57
N HIS A 143 -11.28 1.88 16.60
CA HIS A 143 -10.87 1.25 17.86
C HIS A 143 -9.78 2.08 18.52
N ARG A 144 -9.77 2.18 19.86
CA ARG A 144 -8.69 2.92 20.56
C ARG A 144 -7.36 2.18 20.54
N ASN A 145 -7.42 0.86 20.74
CA ASN A 145 -6.25 -0.01 20.81
C ASN A 145 -6.43 -1.13 19.77
N TYR A 146 -5.47 -1.34 18.88
CA TYR A 146 -5.46 -2.41 17.88
C TYR A 146 -4.70 -3.66 18.35
N SER A 147 -3.78 -3.53 19.31
CA SER A 147 -3.06 -4.61 19.99
C SER A 147 -3.99 -5.64 20.64
N GLN A 148 -5.20 -5.23 21.03
CA GLN A 148 -6.23 -6.15 21.55
C GLN A 148 -6.70 -7.20 20.52
N PHE A 149 -6.45 -6.95 19.22
CA PHE A 149 -6.79 -7.89 18.14
C PHE A 149 -5.62 -8.81 17.76
N LEU A 150 -4.48 -8.71 18.46
CA LEU A 150 -3.40 -9.69 18.41
C LEU A 150 -3.85 -10.93 19.20
N ARG A 151 -4.20 -12.00 18.50
CA ARG A 151 -4.84 -13.20 19.07
C ARG A 151 -4.04 -14.48 18.89
N ASP A 152 -2.74 -14.38 18.62
CA ASP A 152 -1.91 -15.49 18.13
C ASP A 152 -2.63 -16.32 17.05
N VAL A 153 -2.31 -17.62 16.94
CA VAL A 153 -2.98 -18.56 16.03
C VAL A 153 -4.50 -18.65 16.24
N GLU A 154 -4.99 -18.32 17.45
CA GLU A 154 -6.42 -18.25 17.76
C GLU A 154 -7.14 -17.12 17.00
N GLY A 155 -6.39 -16.19 16.41
CA GLY A 155 -6.91 -15.18 15.48
C GLY A 155 -7.70 -15.79 14.34
N LEU A 156 -7.31 -16.98 13.84
CA LEU A 156 -7.95 -17.66 12.72
C LEU A 156 -9.24 -18.43 13.10
N ARG A 157 -9.44 -18.74 14.38
CA ARG A 157 -10.53 -19.62 14.81
C ARG A 157 -11.90 -19.03 14.46
N GLY A 158 -12.67 -19.79 13.68
CA GLY A 158 -14.04 -19.48 13.29
C GLY A 158 -14.16 -18.42 12.19
N LEU A 159 -13.05 -17.84 11.70
CA LEU A 159 -13.10 -16.83 10.66
C LEU A 159 -13.42 -17.43 9.29
N ARG A 160 -14.21 -16.72 8.49
CA ARG A 160 -14.58 -17.08 7.12
C ARG A 160 -13.77 -16.24 6.14
N LEU A 161 -12.81 -16.86 5.45
CA LEU A 161 -11.90 -16.16 4.54
C LEU A 161 -12.14 -16.61 3.10
N GLY A 162 -12.25 -15.64 2.19
CA GLY A 162 -12.46 -15.90 0.76
C GLY A 162 -11.20 -15.68 -0.07
N ILE A 163 -10.81 -16.66 -0.88
CA ILE A 163 -9.63 -16.54 -1.73
C ILE A 163 -10.00 -15.86 -3.05
N VAL A 164 -9.40 -14.71 -3.33
CA VAL A 164 -9.52 -14.05 -4.64
C VAL A 164 -8.44 -14.58 -5.58
N ARG A 165 -8.87 -15.37 -6.56
CA ARG A 165 -8.02 -15.94 -7.63
C ARG A 165 -8.13 -15.17 -8.95
N GLN A 166 -9.14 -14.31 -9.08
CA GLN A 166 -9.35 -13.48 -10.25
C GLN A 166 -8.15 -12.55 -10.48
N GLY A 167 -7.78 -12.32 -11.75
CA GLY A 167 -6.74 -11.35 -12.13
C GLY A 167 -5.29 -11.78 -11.85
N ILE A 168 -5.06 -12.94 -11.24
CA ILE A 168 -3.71 -13.47 -11.02
C ILE A 168 -3.45 -14.71 -11.89
N ASN A 169 -2.22 -14.84 -12.40
CA ASN A 169 -1.81 -16.04 -13.12
C ASN A 169 -1.51 -17.18 -12.13
N VAL A 170 -2.47 -18.10 -11.99
CA VAL A 170 -2.34 -19.24 -11.06
C VAL A 170 -1.53 -20.37 -11.69
N THR A 171 -0.21 -20.30 -11.52
CA THR A 171 0.71 -21.37 -11.91
C THR A 171 0.55 -22.59 -11.00
N LYS A 172 1.09 -23.75 -11.40
CA LYS A 172 1.12 -24.95 -10.55
C LYS A 172 1.84 -24.70 -9.20
N GLU A 173 2.89 -23.87 -9.22
CA GLU A 173 3.59 -23.46 -8.01
C GLU A 173 2.66 -22.64 -7.10
N LEU A 174 1.98 -21.62 -7.64
CA LEU A 174 1.05 -20.79 -6.88
C LEU A 174 -0.14 -21.58 -6.35
N GLU A 175 -0.65 -22.57 -7.11
CA GLU A 175 -1.69 -23.47 -6.65
C GLU A 175 -1.22 -24.28 -5.42
N GLY A 176 0.04 -24.75 -5.43
CA GLY A 176 0.65 -25.42 -4.29
C GLY A 176 0.76 -24.51 -3.05
N VAL A 177 1.09 -23.23 -3.25
CA VAL A 177 1.12 -22.22 -2.19
C VAL A 177 -0.28 -21.98 -1.63
N ILE A 178 -1.28 -21.80 -2.50
CA ILE A 178 -2.68 -21.63 -2.09
C ILE A 178 -3.09 -22.83 -1.24
N ASN A 179 -2.91 -24.06 -1.73
CA ASN A 179 -3.31 -25.26 -1.01
C ASN A 179 -2.66 -25.33 0.39
N LYS A 180 -1.34 -25.19 0.49
CA LYS A 180 -0.63 -25.18 1.78
C LYS A 180 -1.12 -24.08 2.73
N THR A 181 -1.34 -22.88 2.22
CA THR A 181 -1.83 -21.74 3.00
C THR A 181 -3.23 -22.02 3.56
N THR A 182 -4.11 -22.57 2.72
CA THR A 182 -5.48 -22.88 3.13
C THR A 182 -5.56 -24.04 4.11
N GLU A 183 -4.73 -25.06 3.94
CA GLU A 183 -4.62 -26.19 4.88
C GLU A 183 -4.12 -25.70 6.24
N LEU A 184 -3.08 -24.86 6.26
CA LEU A 184 -2.57 -24.25 7.48
C LEU A 184 -3.67 -23.45 8.20
N MET A 185 -4.35 -22.55 7.50
CA MET A 185 -5.41 -21.75 8.12
C MET A 185 -6.59 -22.60 8.62
N ARG A 186 -6.99 -23.62 7.87
CA ARG A 186 -8.02 -24.59 8.29
C ARG A 186 -7.62 -25.36 9.53
N SER A 187 -6.34 -25.73 9.67
CA SER A 187 -5.84 -26.44 10.85
C SER A 187 -5.99 -25.64 12.15
N TYR A 188 -6.07 -24.31 12.07
CA TYR A 188 -6.35 -23.40 13.18
C TYR A 188 -7.81 -22.91 13.23
N GLY A 189 -8.71 -23.57 12.49
CA GLY A 189 -10.15 -23.38 12.59
C GLY A 189 -10.74 -22.28 11.69
N ALA A 190 -9.99 -21.77 10.71
CA ALA A 190 -10.57 -20.90 9.68
C ALA A 190 -11.40 -21.70 8.68
N ILE A 191 -12.51 -21.12 8.23
CA ILE A 191 -13.35 -21.62 7.15
C ILE A 191 -12.93 -20.91 5.86
N ILE A 192 -12.40 -21.67 4.91
CA ILE A 192 -11.88 -21.11 3.66
C ILE A 192 -12.81 -21.38 2.49
N ILE A 193 -13.27 -20.31 1.84
CA ILE A 193 -13.98 -20.34 0.55
C ILE A 193 -12.93 -20.24 -0.56
N SER A 194 -12.81 -21.32 -1.34
CA SER A 194 -11.65 -21.56 -2.23
C SER A 194 -11.53 -20.63 -3.42
N SER A 195 -12.63 -20.00 -3.83
CA SER A 195 -12.66 -19.02 -4.92
C SER A 195 -13.79 -18.03 -4.72
N VAL A 196 -13.45 -16.75 -4.67
CA VAL A 196 -14.36 -15.62 -4.59
C VAL A 196 -13.97 -14.63 -5.68
N ASN A 197 -14.96 -14.11 -6.40
CA ASN A 197 -14.76 -13.12 -7.45
C ASN A 197 -15.18 -11.73 -6.96
N ILE A 198 -14.50 -10.71 -7.45
CA ILE A 198 -14.89 -9.31 -7.29
C ILE A 198 -15.66 -8.94 -8.56
N SER A 199 -16.99 -8.96 -8.49
CA SER A 199 -17.84 -8.87 -9.68
C SER A 199 -17.59 -7.61 -10.53
N SER A 200 -17.31 -6.47 -9.88
CA SER A 200 -16.99 -5.20 -10.53
C SER A 200 -15.59 -5.14 -11.16
N PHE A 201 -14.70 -6.10 -10.87
CA PHE A 201 -13.38 -6.18 -11.48
C PHE A 201 -13.40 -6.78 -12.90
N ASN A 202 -14.54 -7.30 -13.37
CA ASN A 202 -14.65 -7.82 -14.74
C ASN A 202 -14.53 -6.73 -15.84
N SER A 203 -14.44 -5.46 -15.44
CA SER A 203 -14.10 -4.33 -16.30
C SER A 203 -12.92 -3.56 -15.68
N ASP A 204 -12.06 -2.98 -16.52
CA ASP A 204 -10.96 -2.12 -16.05
C ASP A 204 -11.45 -0.76 -15.50
N GLN A 205 -12.76 -0.51 -15.51
CA GLN A 205 -13.35 0.79 -15.15
C GLN A 205 -12.96 1.31 -13.77
N ALA A 206 -12.86 0.45 -12.74
CA ALA A 206 -12.46 0.88 -11.40
C ALA A 206 -11.02 1.41 -11.38
N PHE A 207 -10.13 0.76 -12.15
CA PHE A 207 -8.76 1.20 -12.33
C PHE A 207 -8.70 2.48 -13.17
N ASP A 208 -9.40 2.53 -14.30
CA ASP A 208 -9.43 3.69 -15.19
C ASP A 208 -9.96 4.95 -14.49
N ASP A 209 -10.99 4.79 -13.64
CA ASP A 209 -11.57 5.88 -12.85
C ASP A 209 -10.61 6.35 -11.76
N LEU A 210 -9.96 5.41 -11.07
CA LEU A 210 -8.93 5.72 -10.08
C LEU A 210 -7.79 6.49 -10.75
N TRP A 211 -7.24 5.97 -11.86
CA TRP A 211 -6.17 6.60 -12.60
C TRP A 211 -6.53 8.00 -13.09
N SER A 212 -7.74 8.17 -13.65
CA SER A 212 -8.27 9.47 -14.06
C SER A 212 -8.34 10.44 -12.89
N LEU A 213 -8.78 9.99 -11.71
CA LEU A 213 -8.80 10.83 -10.51
C LEU A 213 -7.40 11.25 -10.08
N LEU A 214 -6.41 10.35 -10.08
CA LEU A 214 -5.03 10.71 -9.72
C LEU A 214 -4.51 11.81 -10.66
N MET A 215 -4.74 11.67 -11.97
CA MET A 215 -4.35 12.66 -12.97
C MET A 215 -5.02 14.02 -12.78
N ILE A 216 -6.30 14.04 -12.38
CA ILE A 216 -7.07 15.26 -12.10
C ILE A 216 -6.66 15.89 -10.77
N ASN A 217 -6.43 15.08 -9.73
CA ASN A 217 -6.19 15.55 -8.37
C ASN A 217 -4.80 16.12 -8.18
N PHE A 218 -3.78 15.45 -8.73
CA PHE A 218 -2.40 15.72 -8.40
C PHE A 218 -1.98 17.19 -8.57
N PRO A 219 -2.30 17.91 -9.67
CA PRO A 219 -1.86 19.29 -9.85
C PRO A 219 -2.42 20.24 -8.79
N GLU A 220 -3.69 20.05 -8.40
CA GLU A 220 -4.36 20.87 -7.39
C GLU A 220 -3.83 20.52 -5.98
N ASP A 221 -3.74 19.22 -5.68
CA ASP A 221 -3.31 18.75 -4.36
C ASP A 221 -1.85 19.10 -4.09
N ILE A 222 -0.97 18.98 -5.08
CA ILE A 222 0.43 19.37 -4.92
C ILE A 222 0.59 20.88 -4.76
N ALA A 223 -0.15 21.69 -5.52
CA ALA A 223 -0.13 23.15 -5.38
C ALA A 223 -0.59 23.57 -3.98
N ASN A 224 -1.67 22.97 -3.47
CA ASN A 224 -2.16 23.23 -2.12
C ASN A 224 -1.12 22.90 -1.04
N TYR A 225 -0.37 21.80 -1.20
CA TYR A 225 0.75 21.47 -0.31
C TYR A 225 1.89 22.49 -0.42
N LEU A 226 2.31 22.85 -1.64
CA LEU A 226 3.44 23.72 -1.91
C LEU A 226 3.21 25.17 -1.43
N ILE A 227 1.99 25.68 -1.49
CA ILE A 227 1.64 27.02 -0.98
C ILE A 227 1.88 27.13 0.54
N GLY A 228 1.79 26.01 1.26
CA GLY A 228 2.10 25.95 2.69
C GLY A 228 3.59 26.02 3.03
N LEU A 229 4.49 25.97 2.04
CA LEU A 229 5.94 25.96 2.26
C LEU A 229 6.53 27.37 2.16
N SER A 230 7.40 27.72 3.12
CA SER A 230 8.09 29.02 3.16
C SER A 230 9.54 28.99 2.67
N ASN A 231 10.12 27.80 2.43
CA ASN A 231 11.54 27.60 2.15
C ASN A 231 11.86 27.33 0.66
N THR A 232 10.90 27.56 -0.23
CA THR A 232 11.04 27.40 -1.69
C THR A 232 10.19 28.45 -2.40
N THR A 233 10.45 28.72 -3.68
CA THR A 233 9.59 29.53 -4.56
C THR A 233 8.65 28.70 -5.44
N ILE A 234 8.80 27.37 -5.46
CA ILE A 234 7.95 26.46 -6.23
C ILE A 234 6.54 26.42 -5.61
N ARG A 235 5.49 26.65 -6.41
CA ARG A 235 4.09 26.76 -5.95
C ARG A 235 3.11 25.89 -6.72
N SER A 236 3.51 25.30 -7.84
CA SER A 236 2.64 24.53 -8.71
C SER A 236 3.34 23.32 -9.32
N LEU A 237 2.56 22.44 -9.95
CA LEU A 237 3.11 21.36 -10.78
C LEU A 237 3.88 21.91 -11.99
N THR A 238 3.46 23.05 -12.55
CA THR A 238 4.19 23.73 -13.63
C THR A 238 5.59 24.15 -13.16
N ASP A 239 5.73 24.72 -11.97
CA ASP A 239 7.04 25.10 -11.43
C ASP A 239 7.95 23.87 -11.20
N LEU A 240 7.37 22.72 -10.80
CA LEU A 240 8.11 21.46 -10.67
C LEU A 240 8.60 20.93 -12.03
N ILE A 241 7.74 21.00 -13.05
CA ILE A 241 8.10 20.61 -14.43
C ILE A 241 9.26 21.47 -14.93
N GLU A 242 9.19 22.78 -14.74
CA GLU A 242 10.24 23.73 -15.13
C GLU A 242 11.53 23.53 -14.32
N PHE A 243 11.41 23.24 -13.02
CA PHE A 243 12.56 22.89 -12.19
C PHE A 243 13.30 21.67 -12.74
N ASN A 244 12.60 20.59 -13.08
CA ASN A 244 13.22 19.38 -13.61
C ASN A 244 13.88 19.63 -14.97
N ILE A 245 13.26 20.43 -15.86
CA ILE A 245 13.86 20.82 -17.14
C ILE A 245 15.18 21.59 -16.93
N LYS A 246 15.22 22.49 -15.94
CA LYS A 246 16.41 23.29 -15.64
C LYS A 246 17.54 22.46 -15.02
N HIS A 247 17.22 21.36 -14.34
CA HIS A 247 18.18 20.47 -13.69
C HIS A 247 18.15 19.06 -14.30
N ALA A 248 17.98 18.99 -15.63
CA ALA A 248 17.79 17.74 -16.36
C ALA A 248 18.94 16.74 -16.18
N ASP A 249 20.16 17.23 -15.95
CA ASP A 249 21.35 16.41 -15.68
C ASP A 249 21.29 15.67 -14.33
N GLU A 250 20.55 16.20 -13.36
CA GLU A 250 20.31 15.58 -12.05
C GLU A 250 19.00 14.77 -12.05
N GLU A 251 17.93 15.33 -12.62
CA GLU A 251 16.57 14.80 -12.50
C GLU A 251 16.23 13.73 -13.56
N PHE A 252 16.86 13.75 -14.74
CA PHE A 252 16.56 12.80 -15.83
C PHE A 252 17.64 11.73 -16.00
N HIS A 253 17.73 10.84 -15.01
CA HIS A 253 18.65 9.70 -15.10
C HIS A 253 18.25 8.74 -16.25
N PRO A 254 19.13 8.47 -17.23
CA PRO A 254 18.75 7.81 -18.48
C PRO A 254 18.24 6.37 -18.31
N LEU A 255 18.68 5.69 -17.24
CA LEU A 255 18.27 4.31 -16.96
C LEU A 255 17.14 4.19 -15.94
N PHE A 256 16.94 5.21 -15.09
CA PHE A 256 16.14 5.06 -13.87
C PHE A 256 14.95 6.00 -13.80
N ALA A 257 14.99 7.15 -14.47
CA ALA A 257 13.84 8.03 -14.62
C ALA A 257 14.15 9.04 -15.74
N PRO A 258 14.00 8.66 -17.02
CA PRO A 258 14.51 9.47 -18.13
C PRO A 258 13.65 10.68 -18.50
N ASN A 259 12.46 10.83 -17.89
CA ASN A 259 11.52 11.90 -18.20
C ASN A 259 10.54 12.17 -17.03
N GLN A 260 9.55 13.02 -17.30
CA GLN A 260 8.47 13.41 -16.40
C GLN A 260 7.10 13.49 -17.14
N ASP A 261 6.88 12.60 -18.11
CA ASP A 261 5.71 12.66 -19.00
C ASP A 261 4.37 12.61 -18.24
N LEU A 262 4.29 11.92 -17.11
CA LEU A 262 3.09 11.85 -16.28
C LEU A 262 2.78 13.19 -15.61
N PHE A 263 3.81 13.93 -15.15
CA PHE A 263 3.63 15.31 -14.69
C PHE A 263 3.07 16.19 -15.79
N GLU A 264 3.66 16.15 -16.97
CA GLU A 264 3.23 16.96 -18.12
C GLU A 264 1.79 16.62 -18.54
N LEU A 265 1.45 15.33 -18.58
CA LEU A 265 0.09 14.86 -18.87
C LEU A 265 -0.90 15.35 -17.81
N SER A 266 -0.57 15.21 -16.52
CA SER A 266 -1.43 15.60 -15.40
C SER A 266 -1.65 17.11 -15.36
N ASN A 267 -0.60 17.90 -15.61
CA ASN A 267 -0.69 19.37 -15.67
C ASN A 267 -1.58 19.87 -16.82
N ASN A 268 -1.76 19.07 -17.87
CA ASN A 268 -2.58 19.39 -19.04
C ASN A 268 -4.01 18.83 -18.99
N VAL A 269 -4.42 18.19 -17.89
CA VAL A 269 -5.79 17.66 -17.76
C VAL A 269 -6.81 18.80 -17.81
N SER A 270 -7.74 18.74 -18.77
CA SER A 270 -8.69 19.81 -19.06
C SER A 270 -9.72 20.08 -17.95
N ASN A 271 -10.27 21.29 -17.90
CA ASN A 271 -11.34 21.69 -16.97
C ASN A 271 -12.60 20.80 -17.04
N ILE A 272 -12.89 20.15 -18.18
CA ILE A 272 -14.02 19.23 -18.32
C ILE A 272 -13.85 18.00 -17.41
N SER A 273 -12.60 17.57 -17.19
CA SER A 273 -12.29 16.43 -16.32
C SER A 273 -12.59 16.76 -14.85
N TYR A 274 -12.38 18.01 -14.40
CA TYR A 274 -12.72 18.45 -13.05
C TYR A 274 -14.22 18.43 -12.77
N ALA A 275 -15.07 18.79 -13.75
CA ALA A 275 -16.52 18.75 -13.60
C ALA A 275 -17.06 17.33 -13.34
N ASN A 276 -16.32 16.29 -13.74
CA ASN A 276 -16.67 14.89 -13.54
C ASN A 276 -16.02 14.24 -12.30
N GLN A 277 -15.19 14.96 -11.54
CA GLN A 277 -14.41 14.41 -10.43
C GLN A 277 -15.29 13.73 -9.37
N SER A 278 -16.38 14.37 -8.94
CA SER A 278 -17.30 13.77 -7.94
C SER A 278 -17.98 12.50 -8.45
N SER A 279 -18.34 12.47 -9.74
CA SER A 279 -18.95 11.29 -10.38
C SER A 279 -17.94 10.15 -10.49
N LEU A 280 -16.70 10.45 -10.89
CA LEU A 280 -15.59 9.48 -10.91
C LEU A 280 -15.33 8.92 -9.51
N LEU A 281 -15.23 9.80 -8.49
CA LEU A 281 -15.03 9.38 -7.11
C LEU A 281 -16.16 8.46 -6.64
N ASN A 282 -17.42 8.82 -6.89
CA ASN A 282 -18.55 7.96 -6.52
C ASN A 282 -18.48 6.59 -7.22
N ARG A 283 -18.09 6.54 -8.50
CA ARG A 283 -17.91 5.27 -9.20
C ARG A 283 -16.75 4.45 -8.64
N THR A 284 -15.59 5.04 -8.32
CA THR A 284 -14.49 4.30 -7.67
C THR A 284 -14.92 3.69 -6.35
N ARG A 285 -15.68 4.42 -5.51
CA ARG A 285 -16.23 3.89 -4.25
C ARG A 285 -17.27 2.80 -4.47
N THR A 286 -18.12 2.97 -5.47
CA THR A 286 -19.15 1.98 -5.82
C THR A 286 -18.53 0.70 -6.35
N LEU A 287 -17.63 0.79 -7.33
CA LEU A 287 -17.00 -0.36 -7.98
C LEU A 287 -16.00 -1.04 -7.04
N GLY A 288 -15.12 -0.30 -6.36
CA GLY A 288 -14.14 -0.84 -5.42
C GLY A 288 -14.78 -1.43 -4.16
N GLY A 289 -15.73 -0.69 -3.58
CA GLY A 289 -16.37 -1.01 -2.30
C GLY A 289 -17.69 -1.76 -2.49
N GLN A 290 -18.77 -1.02 -2.72
CA GLN A 290 -20.15 -1.54 -2.62
C GLN A 290 -20.45 -2.73 -3.53
N LEU A 291 -20.08 -2.65 -4.82
CA LEU A 291 -20.25 -3.71 -5.82
C LEU A 291 -18.99 -4.59 -5.96
N GLY A 292 -17.92 -4.25 -5.24
CA GLY A 292 -16.66 -4.96 -5.24
C GLY A 292 -16.46 -5.75 -3.95
N ILE A 293 -15.60 -5.23 -3.07
CA ILE A 293 -15.20 -5.90 -1.83
C ILE A 293 -16.42 -6.20 -0.94
N ASP A 294 -17.33 -5.25 -0.73
CA ASP A 294 -18.47 -5.45 0.17
C ASP A 294 -19.44 -6.51 -0.35
N LEU A 295 -19.70 -6.50 -1.66
CA LEU A 295 -20.55 -7.50 -2.29
C LEU A 295 -19.93 -8.90 -2.19
N ALA A 296 -18.62 -9.02 -2.40
CA ALA A 296 -17.91 -10.28 -2.25
C ALA A 296 -17.93 -10.80 -0.79
N LEU A 297 -17.71 -9.92 0.19
CA LEU A 297 -17.77 -10.25 1.62
C LEU A 297 -19.17 -10.72 2.01
N THR A 298 -20.21 -9.95 1.65
CA THR A 298 -21.60 -10.24 2.04
C THR A 298 -22.17 -11.48 1.34
N THR A 299 -21.91 -11.67 0.05
CA THR A 299 -22.40 -12.82 -0.73
C THR A 299 -21.98 -14.16 -0.13
N HIS A 300 -20.76 -14.22 0.41
CA HIS A 300 -20.19 -15.46 0.96
C HIS A 300 -20.12 -15.47 2.49
N ASN A 301 -20.65 -14.43 3.14
CA ASN A 301 -20.58 -14.19 4.58
C ASN A 301 -19.14 -14.30 5.11
N LEU A 302 -18.24 -13.46 4.60
CA LEU A 302 -16.80 -13.50 4.89
C LEU A 302 -16.40 -12.40 5.87
N ASP A 303 -15.40 -12.70 6.68
CA ASP A 303 -14.72 -11.74 7.55
C ASP A 303 -13.65 -10.94 6.80
N ALA A 304 -12.97 -11.57 5.83
CA ALA A 304 -11.97 -10.94 4.99
C ALA A 304 -11.76 -11.67 3.65
N LEU A 305 -11.20 -10.96 2.68
CA LEU A 305 -10.71 -11.51 1.41
C LEU A 305 -9.19 -11.67 1.49
N ILE A 306 -8.67 -12.76 0.94
CA ILE A 306 -7.24 -13.07 0.92
C ILE A 306 -6.76 -13.46 -0.47
N THR A 307 -5.51 -13.18 -0.79
CA THR A 307 -4.89 -13.64 -2.05
C THR A 307 -3.36 -13.65 -1.93
N PRO A 308 -2.67 -14.66 -2.50
CA PRO A 308 -1.23 -14.86 -2.32
C PRO A 308 -0.37 -13.96 -3.22
N ARG A 309 -0.85 -12.76 -3.55
CA ARG A 309 -0.18 -11.80 -4.44
C ARG A 309 -0.60 -10.37 -4.12
N VAL A 310 0.34 -9.44 -4.30
CA VAL A 310 0.10 -8.02 -4.07
C VAL A 310 -0.44 -7.28 -5.28
N ASP A 311 -0.15 -7.74 -6.49
CA ASP A 311 -0.71 -7.20 -7.75
C ASP A 311 -2.07 -7.83 -8.13
N SER A 312 -2.70 -8.52 -7.18
CA SER A 312 -4.07 -8.99 -7.35
C SER A 312 -5.06 -7.83 -7.47
N PRO A 313 -6.28 -8.09 -7.96
CA PRO A 313 -7.36 -7.10 -7.99
C PRO A 313 -7.64 -6.45 -6.65
N LEU A 314 -7.45 -7.16 -5.52
CA LEU A 314 -7.77 -6.63 -4.20
C LEU A 314 -7.05 -5.32 -3.89
N THR A 315 -5.80 -5.15 -4.34
CA THR A 315 -5.03 -3.94 -4.07
C THR A 315 -5.65 -2.73 -4.75
N ILE A 316 -6.00 -2.84 -6.03
CA ILE A 316 -6.64 -1.76 -6.79
C ILE A 316 -8.05 -1.51 -6.28
N MET A 317 -8.84 -2.55 -6.03
CA MET A 317 -10.22 -2.41 -5.58
C MET A 317 -10.30 -1.78 -4.19
N ALA A 318 -9.42 -2.17 -3.25
CA ALA A 318 -9.35 -1.54 -1.94
C ALA A 318 -8.83 -0.10 -2.01
N SER A 319 -7.90 0.19 -2.93
CA SER A 319 -7.43 1.56 -3.17
C SER A 319 -8.56 2.44 -3.71
N ALA A 320 -9.27 2.00 -4.75
CA ALA A 320 -10.44 2.67 -5.31
C ALA A 320 -11.57 2.85 -4.28
N ALA A 321 -11.77 1.90 -3.37
CA ALA A 321 -12.74 2.00 -2.29
C ALA A 321 -12.27 2.89 -1.12
N GLY A 322 -10.96 3.09 -0.96
CA GLY A 322 -10.38 3.71 0.23
C GLY A 322 -10.38 2.76 1.44
N TYR A 323 -10.46 1.45 1.22
CA TYR A 323 -10.60 0.39 2.22
C TYR A 323 -9.24 -0.14 2.70
N PRO A 324 -9.15 -0.78 3.87
CA PRO A 324 -7.87 -1.20 4.41
C PRO A 324 -7.31 -2.45 3.71
N LEU A 325 -5.98 -2.51 3.65
CA LEU A 325 -5.19 -3.67 3.23
C LEU A 325 -4.12 -3.94 4.29
N ILE A 326 -3.86 -5.21 4.57
CA ILE A 326 -2.63 -5.62 5.24
C ILE A 326 -1.97 -6.72 4.42
N ILE A 327 -0.66 -6.64 4.29
CA ILE A 327 0.15 -7.70 3.70
C ILE A 327 1.05 -8.32 4.75
N VAL A 328 1.15 -9.64 4.74
CA VAL A 328 2.04 -10.40 5.63
C VAL A 328 2.91 -11.36 4.82
N PRO A 329 4.16 -11.63 5.24
CA PRO A 329 5.04 -12.61 4.62
C PRO A 329 4.38 -13.96 4.33
N LEU A 330 4.42 -14.43 3.08
CA LEU A 330 3.81 -15.70 2.67
C LEU A 330 4.82 -16.73 2.17
N GLY A 331 5.84 -16.31 1.43
CA GLY A 331 6.89 -17.21 0.95
C GLY A 331 7.97 -16.51 0.16
N TYR A 332 8.76 -17.31 -0.55
CA TYR A 332 9.85 -16.86 -1.42
C TYR A 332 9.72 -17.57 -2.77
N HIS A 333 9.92 -16.85 -3.86
CA HIS A 333 9.96 -17.41 -5.20
C HIS A 333 11.13 -18.39 -5.33
N GLN A 334 10.89 -19.57 -5.91
CA GLN A 334 11.94 -20.58 -6.08
C GLN A 334 13.01 -20.17 -7.09
N SER A 335 12.68 -19.27 -8.02
CA SER A 335 13.55 -18.84 -9.12
C SER A 335 14.72 -17.98 -8.67
N ASP A 336 14.48 -17.02 -7.78
CA ASP A 336 15.43 -15.97 -7.38
C ASP A 336 15.44 -15.73 -5.87
N GLY A 337 14.51 -16.33 -5.13
CA GLY A 337 14.38 -16.13 -3.71
C GLY A 337 13.74 -14.80 -3.32
N GLU A 338 13.09 -14.08 -4.23
CA GLU A 338 12.35 -12.86 -3.90
C GLU A 338 11.15 -13.21 -2.98
N PRO A 339 10.96 -12.50 -1.86
CA PRO A 339 9.81 -12.70 -1.00
C PRO A 339 8.50 -12.24 -1.66
N TYR A 340 7.40 -12.90 -1.31
CA TYR A 340 6.05 -12.43 -1.64
C TYR A 340 5.11 -12.60 -0.44
N GLY A 341 4.06 -11.78 -0.41
CA GLY A 341 3.12 -11.67 0.69
C GLY A 341 1.72 -12.20 0.40
N LEU A 342 1.00 -12.46 1.49
CA LEU A 342 -0.44 -12.70 1.52
C LEU A 342 -1.14 -11.36 1.71
N THR A 343 -1.85 -10.90 0.70
CA THR A 343 -2.69 -9.72 0.78
C THR A 343 -4.01 -10.08 1.45
N ILE A 344 -4.40 -9.31 2.46
CA ILE A 344 -5.65 -9.45 3.20
C ILE A 344 -6.41 -8.11 3.12
N ALA A 345 -7.65 -8.16 2.67
CA ALA A 345 -8.50 -6.98 2.44
C ALA A 345 -9.85 -7.14 3.15
N GLY A 346 -10.44 -6.01 3.52
CA GLY A 346 -11.75 -5.96 4.16
C GLY A 346 -12.52 -4.70 3.80
N THR A 347 -13.71 -4.55 4.38
CA THR A 347 -14.52 -3.33 4.22
C THR A 347 -13.91 -2.13 4.95
N ALA A 348 -14.44 -0.92 4.76
CA ALA A 348 -14.00 0.25 5.51
C ALA A 348 -13.99 0.00 7.02
N TRP A 349 -12.95 0.50 7.69
CA TRP A 349 -12.77 0.44 9.15
C TRP A 349 -12.59 -0.96 9.74
N SER A 350 -12.26 -1.95 8.90
CA SER A 350 -12.05 -3.33 9.31
C SER A 350 -10.61 -3.65 9.71
N GLU A 351 -9.76 -2.66 10.01
CA GLU A 351 -8.35 -2.88 10.37
C GLU A 351 -8.20 -3.86 11.56
N ALA A 352 -9.14 -3.83 12.52
CA ALA A 352 -9.17 -4.77 13.62
C ALA A 352 -9.31 -6.23 13.16
N MET A 353 -10.17 -6.48 12.17
CA MET A 353 -10.33 -7.82 11.59
C MET A 353 -9.09 -8.20 10.79
N LEU A 354 -8.54 -7.28 10.00
CA LEU A 354 -7.34 -7.54 9.21
C LEU A 354 -6.13 -7.88 10.09
N ILE A 355 -5.92 -7.14 11.18
CA ILE A 355 -4.87 -7.41 12.17
C ILE A 355 -5.08 -8.77 12.82
N ARG A 356 -6.32 -9.14 13.16
CA ARG A 356 -6.63 -10.46 13.73
C ARG A 356 -6.28 -11.60 12.75
N VAL A 357 -6.70 -11.51 11.49
CA VAL A 357 -6.40 -12.52 10.46
C VAL A 357 -4.90 -12.60 10.23
N ALA A 358 -4.26 -11.45 10.04
CA ALA A 358 -2.83 -11.34 9.77
C ALA A 358 -1.99 -11.93 10.91
N HIS A 359 -2.30 -11.59 12.16
CA HIS A 359 -1.56 -12.09 13.32
C HIS A 359 -1.72 -13.61 13.46
N GLY A 360 -2.94 -14.13 13.27
CA GLY A 360 -3.16 -15.57 13.31
C GLY A 360 -2.41 -16.33 12.23
N PHE A 361 -2.35 -15.78 11.01
CA PHE A 361 -1.55 -16.36 9.94
C PHE A 361 -0.04 -16.23 10.18
N GLU A 362 0.44 -15.07 10.63
CA GLU A 362 1.85 -14.82 10.95
C GLU A 362 2.36 -15.80 12.00
N GLN A 363 1.63 -15.96 13.12
CA GLN A 363 2.03 -16.88 14.19
C GLN A 363 1.95 -18.35 13.77
N ALA A 364 1.01 -18.70 12.89
CA ALA A 364 0.89 -20.06 12.37
C ALA A 364 2.00 -20.43 11.39
N SER A 365 2.46 -19.47 10.58
CA SER A 365 3.33 -19.73 9.42
C SER A 365 4.80 -19.41 9.67
N ARG A 366 5.10 -18.39 10.49
CA ARG A 366 6.46 -17.91 10.82
C ARG A 366 7.36 -17.72 9.59
N VAL A 367 6.78 -17.32 8.45
CA VAL A 367 7.48 -17.25 7.14
C VAL A 367 8.72 -16.37 7.19
N ARG A 368 8.63 -15.21 7.84
CA ARG A 368 9.76 -14.27 7.94
C ARG A 368 10.97 -14.89 8.63
N ASP A 369 10.76 -15.78 9.59
CA ASP A 369 11.85 -16.41 10.34
C ASP A 369 12.61 -17.46 9.51
N GLN A 370 12.02 -17.93 8.41
CA GLN A 370 12.59 -18.98 7.56
C GLN A 370 13.80 -18.48 6.76
N ARG A 371 13.90 -17.17 6.47
CA ARG A 371 15.01 -16.60 5.74
C ARG A 371 15.26 -15.15 6.14
N ARG A 372 16.52 -14.83 6.41
CA ARG A 372 16.96 -13.46 6.65
C ARG A 372 17.35 -12.77 5.33
N PRO A 373 17.32 -11.43 5.29
CA PRO A 373 17.95 -10.66 4.21
C PRO A 373 19.34 -11.19 3.87
N GLN A 374 19.66 -11.22 2.58
CA GLN A 374 21.01 -11.52 2.11
C GLN A 374 21.72 -10.20 1.91
N TYR A 375 22.70 -9.92 2.77
CA TYR A 375 23.58 -8.77 2.61
C TYR A 375 24.66 -9.15 1.60
N ALA A 376 24.92 -8.29 0.63
CA ALA A 376 26.12 -8.42 -0.18
C ALA A 376 27.34 -8.43 0.76
N GLU A 377 28.24 -9.38 0.58
CA GLU A 377 29.55 -9.30 1.23
C GLU A 377 30.22 -8.01 0.74
N ARG A 378 30.79 -7.23 1.68
CA ARG A 378 31.61 -6.09 1.30
C ARG A 378 32.89 -6.67 0.69
N ASP A 379 33.04 -6.53 -0.62
CA ASP A 379 34.33 -6.71 -1.31
C ASP A 379 35.38 -5.73 -0.77
#